data_AF-E6TVL9-F1
#
_entry.id   AF-E6TVL9-F1
#
_cell.length_a   1.000
_cell.length_b   1.000
_cell.length_c   1.000
_cell.angle_alpha   90.00
_cell.angle_beta   90.00
_cell.angle_gamma   90.00
#
_symmetry.space_group_name_H-M   'P 1'
#
loop_
_entity.id
_entity.type
_entity.pdbx_description
1 polymer ?
#
loop_
_entity_poly.entity_id
_entity_poly.type
_entity_poly.pdbx_seq_one_letter_code
_entity_poly.pdbx_strand_id
1 'polypeptide(L)'
;MSNKNIALLFLAILFIQLLVINLVNVVMYIGLLKGWTFIIFTIVQVTLILLIRKFGKKRSLIVANIAGLILLPILFIASLPAYTYEGAKDIIYDIHGENAEIVAHDYENVPVDSSSSWFVIDYHYYYEVITDDNHIFIAIDPVTGTTTELEEDFYDFPYETQ
;
A
#
# COMPACT_ATOMS: atom_id res chain seq x y z
N MET A 1 -34.76 -7.50 -10.48
CA MET A 1 -33.75 -6.41 -10.62
C MET A 1 -33.49 -6.11 -12.10
N SER A 2 -33.39 -4.86 -12.57
CA SER A 2 -33.12 -4.54 -13.99
C SER A 2 -31.63 -4.71 -14.35
N ASN A 3 -31.27 -4.74 -15.65
CA ASN A 3 -29.85 -4.79 -16.06
C ASN A 3 -29.06 -3.57 -15.53
N LYS A 4 -29.70 -2.39 -15.55
CA LYS A 4 -29.13 -1.15 -15.01
C LYS A 4 -28.86 -1.27 -13.52
N ASN A 5 -29.80 -1.82 -12.76
CA ASN A 5 -29.66 -1.98 -11.32
C ASN A 5 -28.54 -2.97 -10.97
N ILE A 6 -28.39 -4.08 -11.71
CA ILE A 6 -27.29 -5.03 -11.47
C ILE A 6 -25.93 -4.40 -11.80
N ALA A 7 -25.83 -3.71 -12.94
CA ALA A 7 -24.59 -3.01 -13.30
C ALA A 7 -24.23 -1.95 -12.25
N LEU A 8 -25.22 -1.22 -11.74
CA LEU A 8 -25.03 -0.24 -10.67
C LEU A 8 -24.57 -0.90 -9.37
N LEU A 9 -25.15 -2.06 -9.02
CA LEU A 9 -24.72 -2.84 -7.85
C LEU A 9 -23.25 -3.27 -7.97
N PHE A 10 -22.84 -3.84 -9.11
CA PHE A 10 -21.44 -4.23 -9.32
C PHE A 10 -20.49 -3.03 -9.32
N LEU A 11 -20.92 -1.89 -9.87
CA LEU A 11 -20.14 -0.65 -9.82
C LEU A 11 -19.99 -0.15 -8.38
N ALA A 12 -21.05 -0.18 -7.58
CA ALA A 12 -21.01 0.21 -6.18
C ALA A 12 -20.06 -0.69 -5.37
N ILE A 13 -20.11 -2.01 -5.58
CA ILE A 13 -19.20 -2.96 -4.91
C ILE A 13 -17.76 -2.68 -5.32
N LEU A 14 -17.48 -2.51 -6.62
CA LEU A 14 -16.14 -2.16 -7.10
C LEU A 14 -15.63 -0.86 -6.48
N PHE A 15 -16.47 0.16 -6.41
CA PHE A 15 -16.11 1.45 -5.81
C PHE A 15 -15.77 1.31 -4.32
N ILE A 16 -16.58 0.56 -3.57
CA ILE A 16 -16.29 0.27 -2.15
C ILE A 16 -14.96 -0.47 -2.00
N GLN A 17 -14.67 -1.45 -2.86
CA GLN A 17 -13.39 -2.16 -2.83
C GLN A 17 -12.21 -1.23 -3.09
N LEU A 18 -12.30 -0.35 -4.08
CA LEU A 18 -11.25 0.63 -4.37
C LEU A 18 -11.05 1.63 -3.23
N LEU A 19 -12.12 2.05 -2.57
CA LEU A 19 -12.03 2.88 -1.36
C LEU A 19 -11.32 2.15 -0.23
N VAL A 20 -11.66 0.88 0.04
CA VAL A 20 -11.00 0.08 1.08
C VAL A 20 -9.53 -0.12 0.75
N ILE A 21 -9.19 -0.45 -0.49
CA ILE A 21 -7.81 -0.59 -0.96
C ILE A 21 -7.02 0.69 -0.74
N ASN A 22 -7.59 1.83 -1.12
CA ASN A 22 -6.92 3.12 -0.97
C ASN A 22 -6.76 3.50 0.51
N LEU A 23 -7.80 3.28 1.33
CA LEU A 23 -7.76 3.56 2.76
C LEU A 23 -6.71 2.72 3.47
N VAL A 24 -6.67 1.40 3.20
CA VAL A 24 -5.64 0.52 3.76
C VAL A 24 -4.25 0.95 3.31
N ASN A 25 -4.06 1.27 2.02
CA ASN A 25 -2.78 1.74 1.52
C ASN A 25 -2.31 3.02 2.24
N VAL A 26 -3.18 4.01 2.37
CA VAL A 26 -2.81 5.30 3.00
C VAL A 26 -2.59 5.14 4.50
N VAL A 27 -3.50 4.46 5.20
CA VAL A 27 -3.49 4.42 6.67
C VAL A 27 -2.48 3.42 7.24
N MET A 28 -2.32 2.25 6.61
CA MET A 28 -1.47 1.19 7.17
C MET A 28 -0.10 1.12 6.50
N TYR A 29 0.02 1.54 5.24
CA TYR A 29 1.23 1.40 4.44
C TYR A 29 1.72 2.74 3.89
N ILE A 30 1.15 3.88 4.32
CA ILE A 30 1.61 5.23 3.97
C ILE A 30 1.78 5.44 2.46
N GLY A 31 0.81 4.92 1.71
CA GLY A 31 0.78 5.07 0.27
C GLY A 31 1.82 4.25 -0.49
N LEU A 32 2.53 3.31 0.15
CA LEU A 32 3.61 2.54 -0.49
C LEU A 32 3.15 1.60 -1.61
N LEU A 33 1.85 1.29 -1.73
CA LEU A 33 1.37 0.45 -2.83
C LEU A 33 1.22 1.22 -4.15
N LYS A 34 1.77 0.65 -5.22
CA LYS A 34 1.65 1.09 -6.60
C LYS A 34 0.19 1.01 -7.07
N GLY A 35 -0.50 2.15 -7.05
CA GLY A 35 -1.91 2.23 -7.46
C GLY A 35 -2.18 1.82 -8.92
N TRP A 36 -1.20 1.96 -9.82
CA TRP A 36 -1.35 1.65 -11.24
C TRP A 36 -1.68 0.18 -11.51
N THR A 37 -1.22 -0.73 -10.64
CA THR A 37 -1.47 -2.18 -10.76
C THR A 37 -2.98 -2.49 -10.64
N PHE A 38 -3.71 -1.71 -9.85
CA PHE A 38 -5.16 -1.83 -9.70
C PHE A 38 -5.96 -1.09 -10.77
N ILE A 39 -5.36 -0.12 -11.47
CA ILE A 39 -6.03 0.63 -12.55
C ILE A 39 -6.38 -0.30 -13.71
N ILE A 40 -5.43 -1.16 -14.15
CA ILE A 40 -5.66 -2.10 -15.25
C ILE A 40 -6.84 -3.02 -14.93
N PHE A 41 -6.85 -3.58 -13.72
CA PHE A 41 -7.94 -4.42 -13.25
C PHE A 41 -9.28 -3.68 -13.23
N THR A 42 -9.27 -2.45 -12.73
CA THR A 42 -10.45 -1.58 -12.67
C THR A 42 -11.03 -1.31 -14.06
N ILE A 43 -10.19 -1.03 -15.06
CA ILE A 43 -10.63 -0.80 -16.45
C ILE A 43 -11.32 -2.04 -17.01
N VAL A 44 -10.74 -3.23 -16.80
CA VAL A 44 -11.34 -4.50 -17.23
C VAL A 44 -12.69 -4.70 -16.55
N GLN A 45 -12.76 -4.49 -15.24
CA GLN A 45 -13.99 -4.70 -14.47
C GLN A 45 -15.09 -3.71 -14.88
N VAL A 46 -14.77 -2.42 -15.03
CA VAL A 46 -15.72 -1.41 -15.52
C VAL A 46 -16.22 -1.76 -16.91
N THR A 47 -15.35 -2.25 -17.79
CA THR A 47 -15.75 -2.71 -19.13
C THR A 47 -16.76 -3.86 -19.05
N LEU A 48 -16.49 -4.87 -18.22
CA LEU A 48 -17.41 -5.99 -17.99
C LEU A 48 -18.77 -5.54 -17.43
N ILE A 49 -18.79 -4.53 -16.55
CA ILE A 49 -20.02 -3.94 -16.01
C ILE A 49 -20.81 -3.22 -17.12
N LEU A 50 -20.14 -2.46 -17.98
CA LEU A 50 -20.78 -1.77 -19.11
C LEU A 50 -21.36 -2.76 -20.12
N LEU A 51 -20.71 -3.90 -20.33
CA LEU A 51 -21.23 -4.97 -21.20
C LEU A 51 -22.55 -5.55 -20.69
N ILE A 52 -22.79 -5.60 -19.36
CA ILE A 52 -24.10 -6.00 -18.81
C ILE A 52 -25.19 -5.00 -19.21
N ARG A 53 -24.89 -3.69 -19.22
CA ARG A 53 -25.86 -2.67 -19.65
C ARG A 53 -26.21 -2.83 -21.13
N LYS A 54 -25.23 -3.14 -21.98
CA LYS A 54 -25.38 -3.25 -23.45
C LYS A 54 -26.01 -4.57 -23.89
N PHE A 55 -25.52 -5.70 -23.37
CA PHE A 55 -25.87 -7.04 -23.84
C PHE A 55 -26.81 -7.81 -22.89
N GLY A 56 -27.17 -7.21 -21.76
CA GLY A 56 -28.03 -7.81 -20.76
C GLY A 56 -27.34 -8.84 -19.85
N LYS A 57 -28.13 -9.54 -19.05
CA LYS A 57 -27.67 -10.45 -17.98
C LYS A 57 -27.29 -11.83 -18.51
N LYS A 58 -26.39 -11.89 -19.49
CA LYS A 58 -25.84 -13.19 -19.90
C LYS A 58 -25.13 -13.84 -18.71
N ARG A 59 -25.40 -15.13 -18.47
CA ARG A 59 -24.82 -15.87 -17.33
C ARG A 59 -23.30 -15.72 -17.28
N SER A 60 -22.63 -15.82 -18.42
CA SER A 60 -21.17 -15.65 -18.52
C SER A 60 -20.68 -14.27 -18.08
N LEU A 61 -21.39 -13.19 -18.45
CA LEU A 61 -21.04 -11.83 -18.02
C LEU A 61 -21.21 -11.63 -16.52
N ILE A 62 -22.31 -12.16 -15.95
CA ILE A 62 -22.55 -12.08 -14.50
C ILE A 62 -21.46 -12.85 -13.74
N VAL A 63 -21.15 -14.08 -14.17
CA VAL A 63 -20.10 -14.90 -13.55
C VAL A 63 -18.74 -14.22 -13.66
N ALA A 64 -18.38 -13.67 -14.83
CA ALA A 64 -17.11 -12.95 -15.00
C ALA A 64 -17.00 -11.72 -14.08
N ASN A 65 -18.08 -10.95 -13.93
CA ASN A 65 -18.09 -9.81 -13.02
C ASN A 65 -17.91 -10.25 -11.56
N ILE A 66 -18.64 -11.28 -11.11
CA ILE A 66 -18.53 -11.81 -9.75
C ILE A 66 -17.11 -12.32 -9.51
N ALA A 67 -16.55 -13.09 -10.45
CA ALA A 67 -15.19 -13.59 -10.35
C ALA A 67 -14.17 -12.44 -10.24
N GLY A 68 -14.32 -11.39 -11.04
CA GLY A 68 -13.47 -10.21 -10.96
C GLY A 68 -13.60 -9.46 -9.63
N LEU A 69 -14.81 -9.26 -9.11
CA LEU A 69 -15.02 -8.65 -7.80
C LEU A 69 -14.42 -9.48 -6.65
N ILE A 70 -14.32 -10.80 -6.80
CA ILE A 70 -13.66 -11.67 -5.81
C ILE A 70 -12.14 -11.66 -5.99
N LEU A 71 -11.66 -11.62 -7.24
CA LEU A 71 -10.23 -11.67 -7.54
C LEU A 71 -9.50 -10.39 -7.11
N LEU A 72 -10.15 -9.22 -7.19
CA LEU A 72 -9.55 -7.95 -6.76
C LEU A 72 -9.06 -7.95 -5.30
N PRO A 73 -9.90 -8.27 -4.29
CA PRO A 73 -9.44 -8.30 -2.91
C PRO A 73 -8.39 -9.39 -2.66
N ILE A 74 -8.46 -10.53 -3.37
CA ILE A 74 -7.43 -11.59 -3.27
C ILE A 74 -6.08 -11.06 -3.77
N LEU A 75 -6.06 -10.43 -4.93
CA LEU A 75 -4.85 -9.83 -5.50
C LEU A 75 -4.31 -8.72 -4.60
N PHE A 76 -5.19 -7.90 -4.03
CA PHE A 76 -4.80 -6.85 -3.10
C PHE A 76 -4.10 -7.42 -1.86
N ILE A 77 -4.72 -8.39 -1.18
CA ILE A 77 -4.13 -9.04 0.01
C ILE A 77 -2.80 -9.70 -0.34
N ALA A 78 -2.71 -10.40 -1.48
CA ALA A 78 -1.48 -11.03 -1.94
C ALA A 78 -0.37 -10.03 -2.33
N SER A 79 -0.72 -8.76 -2.55
CA SER A 79 0.22 -7.69 -2.89
C SER A 79 0.65 -6.84 -1.69
N LEU A 80 0.07 -7.08 -0.52
CA LEU A 80 0.42 -6.33 0.69
C LEU A 80 1.88 -6.63 1.10
N PRO A 81 2.66 -5.62 1.48
CA PRO A 81 3.93 -5.82 2.16
C PRO A 81 3.75 -6.65 3.43
N ALA A 82 4.83 -7.31 3.86
CA ALA A 82 4.80 -8.11 5.09
C ALA A 82 4.59 -7.24 6.33
N TYR A 83 5.08 -5.99 6.29
CA TYR A 83 5.04 -5.07 7.42
C TYR A 83 4.24 -3.81 7.08
N THR A 84 3.34 -3.45 8.00
CA THR A 84 2.73 -2.11 8.04
C THR A 84 3.71 -1.12 8.65
N TYR A 85 3.44 0.18 8.54
CA TYR A 85 4.29 1.19 9.19
C TYR A 85 4.35 0.97 10.69
N GLU A 86 3.20 0.98 11.37
CA GLU A 86 3.17 0.72 12.82
C GLU A 86 3.75 -0.65 13.20
N GLY A 87 3.49 -1.69 12.39
CA GLY A 87 4.06 -3.02 12.64
C GLY A 87 5.57 -3.13 12.42
N ALA A 88 6.18 -2.21 11.67
CA ALA A 88 7.63 -2.18 11.50
C ALA A 88 8.34 -1.59 12.74
N LYS A 89 7.62 -0.89 13.64
CA LYS A 89 8.16 -0.44 14.92
C LYS A 89 8.52 -1.61 15.83
N ASP A 90 7.80 -2.72 15.74
CA ASP A 90 8.11 -3.95 16.49
C ASP A 90 9.52 -4.47 16.15
N ILE A 91 9.97 -4.29 14.89
CA ILE A 91 11.34 -4.66 14.48
C ILE A 91 12.38 -3.78 15.20
N ILE A 92 12.08 -2.50 15.38
CA ILE A 92 12.97 -1.56 16.10
C ILE A 92 13.09 -1.98 17.57
N TYR A 93 11.96 -2.29 18.21
CA TYR A 93 11.96 -2.76 19.59
C TYR A 93 12.65 -4.11 19.77
N ASP A 94 12.55 -5.01 18.79
CA ASP A 94 13.26 -6.30 18.81
C ASP A 94 14.80 -6.13 18.73
N ILE A 95 15.28 -5.11 18.01
CA ILE A 95 16.71 -4.84 17.81
C ILE A 95 17.30 -4.01 18.95
N HIS A 96 16.62 -2.93 19.34
CA HIS A 96 17.14 -1.90 20.27
C HIS A 96 16.51 -1.97 21.67
N GLY A 97 15.54 -2.87 21.88
CA GLY A 97 14.83 -3.05 23.15
C GLY A 97 13.61 -2.15 23.30
N GLU A 98 12.71 -2.52 24.23
CA GLU A 98 11.45 -1.79 24.49
C GLU A 98 11.64 -0.36 25.04
N ASN A 99 12.85 0.00 25.46
CA ASN A 99 13.18 1.34 25.94
C ASN A 99 13.48 2.33 24.80
N ALA A 100 13.60 1.86 23.56
CA ALA A 100 13.81 2.75 22.41
C ALA A 100 12.62 3.71 22.25
N GLU A 101 12.89 5.00 22.14
CA GLU A 101 11.88 6.01 21.85
C GLU A 101 11.86 6.28 20.35
N ILE A 102 10.70 6.05 19.71
CA ILE A 102 10.51 6.35 18.29
C ILE A 102 9.91 7.75 18.17
N VAL A 103 10.67 8.67 17.59
CA VAL A 103 10.25 10.07 17.41
C VAL A 103 9.40 10.18 16.15
N ALA A 104 8.24 10.82 16.28
CA ALA A 104 7.35 11.05 15.15
C ALA A 104 7.84 12.22 14.31
N HIS A 105 7.93 12.00 12.99
CA HIS A 105 8.30 13.01 12.01
C HIS A 105 7.18 13.28 11.01
N ASP A 106 7.28 14.43 10.33
CA ASP A 106 6.40 14.79 9.22
C ASP A 106 6.66 13.94 7.95
N TYR A 107 7.78 13.19 7.94
CA TYR A 107 8.18 12.27 6.88
C TYR A 107 8.28 10.85 7.43
N GLU A 108 7.55 9.93 6.79
CA GLU A 108 7.40 8.57 7.27
C GLU A 108 8.13 7.55 6.37
N ASN A 109 8.67 8.00 5.24
CA ASN A 109 9.24 7.15 4.20
C ASN A 109 10.51 7.78 3.63
N VAL A 110 11.52 6.99 3.24
CA VAL A 110 12.68 7.46 2.47
C VAL A 110 12.75 6.77 1.11
N PRO A 111 13.11 7.49 0.03
CA PRO A 111 13.30 6.87 -1.28
C PRO A 111 14.52 5.94 -1.26
N VAL A 112 14.43 4.84 -1.98
CA VAL A 112 15.55 3.90 -2.15
C VAL A 112 15.81 3.65 -3.63
N ASP A 113 17.01 3.16 -3.93
CA ASP A 113 17.33 2.67 -5.26
C ASP A 113 16.34 1.56 -5.65
N SER A 114 15.99 1.53 -6.94
CA SER A 114 14.82 0.82 -7.47
C SER A 114 14.62 -0.57 -6.86
N SER A 115 13.45 -0.81 -6.27
CA SER A 115 13.03 -2.14 -5.87
C SER A 115 12.56 -2.94 -7.09
N SER A 116 12.73 -4.25 -7.05
CA SER A 116 12.19 -5.16 -8.08
C SER A 116 10.67 -5.40 -7.94
N SER A 117 9.99 -4.69 -7.02
CA SER A 117 8.59 -4.93 -6.71
C SER A 117 7.64 -4.33 -7.74
N TRP A 118 6.69 -5.15 -8.19
CA TRP A 118 5.57 -4.72 -9.05
C TRP A 118 4.47 -4.01 -8.26
N PHE A 119 4.45 -4.15 -6.94
CA PHE A 119 3.33 -3.72 -6.10
C PHE A 119 3.69 -2.62 -5.10
N VAL A 120 4.96 -2.50 -4.74
CA VAL A 120 5.44 -1.52 -3.74
C VAL A 120 6.31 -0.50 -4.45
N ILE A 121 6.16 0.78 -4.12
CA ILE A 121 7.03 1.85 -4.62
C ILE A 121 8.42 1.74 -3.99
N ASP A 122 9.40 2.42 -4.59
CA ASP A 122 10.81 2.31 -4.21
C ASP A 122 11.10 3.22 -3.00
N TYR A 123 10.44 2.92 -1.88
CA TYR A 123 10.56 3.63 -0.62
C TYR A 123 10.56 2.64 0.55
N HIS A 124 11.35 2.95 1.56
CA HIS A 124 11.37 2.26 2.85
C HIS A 124 10.65 3.10 3.90
N TYR A 125 10.12 2.47 4.95
CA TYR A 125 9.67 3.22 6.13
C TYR A 125 10.85 3.87 6.82
N TYR A 126 10.66 5.06 7.36
CA TYR A 126 11.70 5.84 8.00
C TYR A 126 11.34 6.16 9.45
N TYR A 127 12.30 6.00 10.35
CA TYR A 127 12.14 6.25 11.77
C TYR A 127 13.37 6.93 12.35
N GLU A 128 13.13 7.90 13.22
CA GLU A 128 14.12 8.37 14.18
C GLU A 128 13.95 7.57 15.47
N VAL A 129 15.07 7.09 16.01
CA VAL A 129 15.09 6.24 17.21
C VAL A 129 16.11 6.77 18.19
N ILE A 130 15.64 7.09 19.40
CA ILE A 130 16.47 7.48 20.53
C ILE A 130 16.59 6.28 21.45
N THR A 131 17.82 5.88 21.73
CA THR A 131 18.18 4.86 22.71
C THR A 131 18.94 5.50 23.87
N ASP A 132 19.16 4.77 24.96
CA ASP A 132 19.86 5.29 26.15
C ASP A 132 21.25 5.88 25.81
N ASP A 133 21.92 5.32 24.79
CA ASP A 133 23.30 5.67 24.44
C ASP A 133 23.44 6.42 23.10
N ASN A 134 22.45 6.30 22.19
CA ASN A 134 22.58 6.79 20.81
C ASN A 134 21.27 7.37 20.25
N HIS A 135 21.44 8.31 19.33
CA HIS A 135 20.40 8.82 18.46
C HIS A 135 20.69 8.31 17.04
N ILE A 136 19.80 7.49 16.48
CA ILE A 136 19.99 6.81 15.19
C ILE A 136 18.76 6.94 14.31
N PHE A 137 18.97 6.80 13.01
CA PHE A 137 17.89 6.79 12.03
C PHE A 137 17.82 5.42 11.37
N ILE A 138 16.62 4.89 11.17
CA ILE A 138 16.42 3.54 10.65
C ILE A 138 15.46 3.58 9.47
N ALA A 139 15.92 3.03 8.35
CA ALA A 139 15.07 2.72 7.20
C ALA A 139 14.71 1.23 7.19
N ILE A 140 13.43 0.89 6.99
CA ILE A 140 12.95 -0.49 6.99
C ILE A 140 12.24 -0.82 5.68
N ASP A 141 12.70 -1.87 5.01
CA ASP A 141 12.02 -2.40 3.82
C ASP A 141 10.64 -2.97 4.23
N PRO A 142 9.52 -2.44 3.72
CA PRO A 142 8.17 -2.91 4.06
C PRO A 142 7.90 -4.36 3.61
N VAL A 143 8.60 -4.84 2.57
CA VAL A 143 8.40 -6.17 1.98
C VAL A 143 9.16 -7.24 2.77
N THR A 144 10.40 -6.96 3.14
CA THR A 144 11.30 -7.95 3.73
C THR A 144 11.54 -7.76 5.22
N GLY A 145 11.29 -6.55 5.75
CA GLY A 145 11.63 -6.17 7.12
C GLY A 145 13.12 -5.90 7.31
N THR A 146 13.93 -5.89 6.25
CA THR A 146 15.37 -5.59 6.38
C THR A 146 15.56 -4.15 6.82
N THR A 147 16.39 -3.97 7.84
CA THR A 147 16.71 -2.67 8.41
C THR A 147 18.02 -2.12 7.82
N THR A 148 18.10 -0.81 7.70
CA THR A 148 19.32 -0.08 7.36
C THR A 148 19.44 1.08 8.33
N GLU A 149 20.46 1.04 9.18
CA GLU A 149 20.80 2.14 10.08
C GLU A 149 21.55 3.24 9.29
N LEU A 150 21.22 4.48 9.60
CA LEU A 150 21.79 5.68 9.00
C LEU A 150 22.44 6.50 10.11
N GLU A 151 23.67 6.98 9.86
CA GLU A 151 24.44 7.77 10.82
C GLU A 151 23.89 9.21 10.96
N GLU A 152 23.19 9.70 9.93
CA GLU A 152 22.62 11.04 9.86
C GLU A 152 21.18 10.99 9.34
N ASP A 153 20.41 12.04 9.60
CA ASP A 153 19.05 12.17 9.06
C ASP A 153 19.13 12.26 7.53
N PHE A 154 18.30 11.48 6.84
CA PHE A 154 18.24 11.50 5.38
C PHE A 154 17.76 12.85 4.82
N TYR A 155 16.92 13.55 5.59
CA TYR A 155 16.30 14.81 5.19
C TYR A 155 17.03 16.06 5.71
N ASP A 156 18.00 15.90 6.62
CA ASP A 156 18.84 17.00 7.08
C ASP A 156 20.02 17.18 6.11
N PHE A 157 19.75 17.84 4.98
CA PHE A 157 20.83 18.33 4.13
C PHE A 157 21.41 19.60 4.77
N PRO A 158 22.71 19.65 5.09
CA PRO A 158 23.33 20.91 5.48
C PRO A 158 23.14 21.88 4.31
N TYR A 159 22.41 22.97 4.56
CA TYR A 159 22.40 24.11 3.65
C TYR A 159 23.84 24.62 3.54
N GLU A 160 24.60 24.11 2.57
CA GLU A 160 25.79 24.81 2.09
C GLU A 160 25.30 26.13 1.50
N THR A 161 25.32 27.15 2.34
CA THR A 161 25.20 28.54 1.93
C THR A 161 26.41 28.86 1.06
N GLN A 162 26.23 28.79 -0.27
CA GLN A 162 27.17 29.34 -1.25
C GLN A 162 27.15 30.86 -1.23
#